data_AF-A0A497KDY8-F1
#
_entry.id   AF-A0A497KDY8-F1
#
_cell.length_a   1.000
_cell.length_b   1.000
_cell.length_c   1.000
_cell.angle_alpha   90.00
_cell.angle_beta   90.00
_cell.angle_gamma   90.00
#
_symmetry.space_group_name_H-M   'P 1'
#
loop_
_entity.id
_entity.type
_entity.pdbx_description
1 polymer ?
#
loop_
_entity_poly.entity_id
_entity_poly.type
_entity_poly.pdbx_seq_one_letter_code
_entity_poly.pdbx_strand_id
1 'polypeptide(L)' 'FGSEVKVLVDAKIESIDFVDERIVEAIKAFRENRVTLRPGGGGKYGQIELPTTTEKSTGQASLSDF' A
#
# COMPACT_ATOMS: atom_id res chain seq x y z
N PHE A 1 12.10 16.89 -6.81
CA PHE A 1 12.65 15.81 -5.97
C PHE A 1 13.96 15.34 -6.59
N GLY A 2 15.03 15.17 -5.81
CA GLY A 2 16.39 14.98 -6.35
C GLY A 2 16.81 13.53 -6.60
N SER A 3 16.32 12.58 -5.79
CA SER A 3 16.56 11.13 -5.97
C SER A 3 15.37 10.33 -5.49
N GLU A 4 15.20 9.12 -6.02
CA GLU A 4 14.11 8.21 -5.65
C GLU A 4 14.13 7.89 -4.16
N VAL A 5 15.31 7.51 -3.62
CA VAL A 5 15.48 7.19 -2.19
C VAL A 5 15.05 8.36 -1.30
N LYS A 6 15.38 9.60 -1.68
CA LYS A 6 14.97 10.78 -0.91
C LYS A 6 13.45 10.97 -0.91
N VAL A 7 12.75 10.59 -1.98
CA VAL A 7 11.28 10.61 -2.04
C VAL A 7 10.71 9.51 -1.16
N LEU A 8 11.23 8.29 -1.27
CA LEU A 8 10.70 7.12 -0.56
C LEU A 8 10.95 7.19 0.95
N VAL A 9 12.04 7.83 1.40
CA VAL A 9 12.45 7.84 2.82
C VAL A 9 12.18 9.19 3.50
N ASP A 10 12.63 10.30 2.91
CA ASP A 10 12.72 11.59 3.64
C ASP A 10 11.62 12.59 3.29
N ALA A 11 11.04 12.51 2.08
CA ALA A 11 10.07 13.49 1.63
C ALA A 11 8.80 13.45 2.50
N LYS A 12 8.26 14.62 2.87
CA LYS A 12 6.98 14.71 3.60
C LYS A 12 5.84 14.17 2.73
N ILE A 13 4.92 13.42 3.30
CA ILE A 13 3.78 12.84 2.57
C ILE A 13 2.96 13.90 1.84
N GLU A 14 2.72 15.04 2.48
CA GLU A 14 2.04 16.23 1.92
C GLU A 14 2.69 16.74 0.63
N SER A 15 4.01 16.55 0.48
CA SER A 15 4.73 16.99 -0.71
C SER A 15 4.54 16.05 -1.90
N ILE A 16 4.04 14.84 -1.69
CA ILE A 16 3.85 13.77 -2.69
C ILE A 16 2.35 13.52 -2.95
N ASP A 17 1.47 14.31 -2.35
CA ASP A 17 0.01 14.17 -2.41
C ASP A 17 -0.59 14.49 -3.80
N PHE A 18 0.24 14.98 -4.73
CA PHE A 18 -0.11 15.15 -6.14
C PHE A 18 -0.03 13.85 -6.95
N VAL A 19 0.48 12.78 -6.35
CA VAL A 19 0.65 11.45 -6.95
C VAL A 19 -0.55 10.57 -6.58
N ASP A 20 -0.77 9.49 -7.34
CA ASP A 20 -1.82 8.51 -7.07
C ASP A 20 -1.85 8.08 -5.58
N GLU A 21 -3.03 8.14 -4.98
CA GLU A 21 -3.26 7.82 -3.56
C GLU A 21 -2.68 6.44 -3.19
N ARG A 22 -2.71 5.47 -4.11
CA ARG A 22 -2.15 4.12 -3.89
C ARG A 22 -0.64 4.15 -3.67
N ILE A 23 0.07 5.06 -4.34
CA ILE A 23 1.52 5.23 -4.18
C ILE A 23 1.82 5.90 -2.86
N VAL A 24 1.05 6.93 -2.49
CA VAL A 24 1.18 7.64 -1.21
C VAL A 24 0.94 6.69 -0.04
N GLU A 25 -0.10 5.87 -0.12
CA GLU A 25 -0.42 4.83 0.86
C GLU A 25 0.68 3.77 0.94
N ALA A 26 1.20 3.29 -0.20
CA ALA A 26 2.29 2.33 -0.23
C ALA A 26 3.54 2.87 0.49
N ILE A 27 3.98 4.09 0.17
CA ILE A 27 5.14 4.72 0.80
C ILE A 27 4.91 4.88 2.30
N LYS A 28 3.71 5.32 2.70
CA LYS A 28 3.33 5.46 4.10
C LYS A 28 3.36 4.11 4.85
N ALA A 29 2.75 3.08 4.29
CA ALA A 29 2.74 1.73 4.85
C ALA A 29 4.15 1.15 4.97
N PHE A 30 5.02 1.39 4.00
CA PHE A 30 6.43 0.99 4.06
C PHE A 30 7.19 1.69 5.20
N ARG A 31 7.04 3.01 5.34
CA ARG A 31 7.71 3.77 6.41
C ARG A 31 7.23 3.39 7.80
N GLU A 32 5.95 3.05 7.92
CA GLU A 32 5.32 2.68 9.19
C GLU A 32 5.40 1.18 9.50
N ASN A 33 6.13 0.38 8.70
CA ASN A 33 6.23 -1.08 8.83
C ASN A 33 4.87 -1.80 8.85
N ARG A 34 3.87 -1.27 8.13
CA ARG A 34 2.53 -1.89 8.00
C ARG A 34 2.40 -2.80 6.79
N VAL A 35 3.52 -3.15 6.15
CA VAL A 35 3.54 -4.07 5.01
C VAL A 35 3.67 -5.51 5.50
N THR A 36 2.95 -6.42 4.86
CA THR A 36 3.04 -7.86 5.17
C THR A 36 4.13 -8.47 4.30
N LEU A 37 5.13 -9.09 4.94
CA LEU A 37 6.22 -9.77 4.25
C LEU A 37 6.00 -11.29 4.25
N ARG A 38 5.91 -11.89 3.06
CA ARG A 38 5.96 -13.35 2.86
C ARG A 38 7.42 -13.73 2.57
N PRO A 39 8.12 -14.45 3.47
CA PRO A 39 9.50 -14.83 3.21
C PRO A 39 9.60 -15.78 2.01
N GLY A 40 10.66 -15.62 1.22
CA GLY A 40 10.97 -16.51 0.11
C GLY A 40 11.65 -17.81 0.56
N GLY A 41 11.83 -18.75 -0.36
CA GLY A 41 12.49 -20.04 -0.11
C GLY A 41 12.65 -20.88 -1.38
N GLY A 42 13.70 -21.71 -1.42
CA GLY A 42 13.93 -22.65 -2.52
C GLY A 42 14.24 -22.00 -3.87
N GLY A 43 14.89 -20.83 -3.87
CA GLY A 43 15.22 -20.08 -5.09
C GLY A 43 14.16 -19.04 -5.51
N LYS A 44 13.11 -18.83 -4.71
CA LYS A 44 12.10 -17.79 -4.94
C LYS A 44 12.25 -16.64 -3.95
N TYR A 45 12.12 -15.41 -4.45
CA TYR A 45 12.04 -14.22 -3.61
C TYR A 45 10.75 -14.20 -2.79
N GLY A 46 10.80 -13.48 -1.68
CA GLY A 46 9.61 -13.19 -0.88
C GLY A 46 8.65 -12.25 -1.60
N GLN A 47 7.42 -12.19 -1.11
CA GLN A 47 6.40 -11.26 -1.60
C GLN A 47 6.11 -10.20 -0.53
N ILE A 48 5.80 -8.99 -1.00
CA ILE A 48 5.37 -7.89 -0.14
C ILE A 48 3.92 -7.59 -0.50
N GLU A 49 3.06 -7.64 0.49
CA GLU A 49 1.65 -7.31 0.38
C GLU A 49 1.43 -5.97 1.10
N LEU A 50 0.87 -5.00 0.38
CA LEU A 50 0.45 -3.73 0.95
C LEU A 50 -0.90 -3.94 1.66
N PRO A 51 -1.13 -3.30 2.82
CA PRO A 51 -2.44 -3.35 3.45
C PRO A 51 -3.44 -2.70 2.50
N THR A 52 -4.46 -3.44 2.07
CA THR A 52 -5.52 -2.87 1.22
C THR A 52 -6.33 -1.90 2.08
N THR A 53 -6.37 -0.61 1.73
CA THR A 53 -7.44 0.29 2.20
C THR A 53 -8.76 -0.17 1.59
N THR A 54 -9.34 -1.22 2.17
CA THR A 54 -10.67 -1.71 1.81
C THR A 54 -11.67 -1.07 2.76
N GLU A 55 -12.03 0.19 2.49
CA GLU A 55 -13.31 0.73 2.93
C GLU A 55 -14.15 1.01 1.68
N LYS A 56 -14.59 -0.08 1.04
CA LYS A 56 -15.95 -0.18 0.49
C LYS A 56 -16.41 -1.61 0.67
N SER A 57 -17.14 -1.83 1.75
CA SER A 57 -18.14 -2.89 1.82
C SER A 57 -19.05 -2.73 0.61
N THR A 58 -18.80 -3.48 -0.46
CA THR A 58 -19.86 -3.77 -1.43
C THR A 58 -20.90 -4.55 -0.64
N GLY A 59 -21.95 -3.84 -0.19
CA GLY A 59 -23.15 -4.43 0.36
C GLY A 59 -23.61 -5.47 -0.64
N GLN A 60 -23.38 -6.74 -0.31
CA GLN A 60 -24.01 -7.85 -0.98
C GLN A 60 -25.49 -7.69 -0.68
N ALA A 61 -26.25 -7.11 -1.62
CA ALA A 61 -27.70 -7.17 -1.58
C ALA A 61 -28.04 -8.66 -1.60
N SER A 62 -28.43 -9.17 -0.43
CA SER A 62 -28.93 -10.52 -0.29
C SER A 62 -30.14 -10.67 -1.20
N LEU A 63 -30.21 -11.79 -1.93
CA LEU A 63 -31.34 -12.19 -2.79
C LEU A 63 -32.64 -12.48 -1.99
N SER A 64 -32.75 -11.91 -0.78
CA SER A 64 -33.85 -12.02 0.16
C SER A 64 -34.85 -10.87 0.05
N ASP A 65 -34.48 -9.79 -0.67
CA ASP A 65 -35.31 -8.59 -0.86
C ASP A 65 -36.04 -8.56 -2.23
N PHE A 66 -36.12 -9.69 -2.95
CA PHE A 66 -36.95 -9.87 -4.14
C PHE A 66 -38.13 -10.81 -3.87
#